data_AF-A0A7M4CGG2-F1
#
_entry.id   AF-A0A7M4CGG2-F1
#
_cell.length_a   1.000
_cell.length_b   1.000
_cell.length_c   1.000
_cell.angle_alpha   90.00
_cell.angle_beta   90.00
_cell.angle_gamma   90.00
#
_symmetry.space_group_name_H-M   'P 1'
#
loop_
_entity.id
_entity.type
_entity.pdbx_description
1 polymer ?
#
loop_
_entity_poly.entity_id
_entity_poly.type
_entity_poly.pdbx_seq_one_letter_code
_entity_poly.pdbx_strand_id
1 'polypeptide(L)' 'MPQLAPAPWFFILFSSWVILLFFATFKTSKFIFLNDPANLTFKNTNTPWSWPWL' A
#
# COMPACT_ATOMS: atom_id res chain seq x y z
N MET A 1 -0.83 -12.50 41.18
CA MET A 1 -1.35 -11.57 40.16
C MET A 1 -1.94 -12.40 39.00
N PRO A 2 -3.14 -12.08 38.48
CA PRO A 2 -3.81 -12.90 37.47
C PRO A 2 -3.07 -12.98 36.12
N GLN A 3 -2.16 -12.03 35.84
CA GLN A 3 -1.27 -12.07 34.67
C GLN A 3 -0.16 -13.13 34.78
N LEU A 4 0.14 -13.67 35.97
CA LEU A 4 1.15 -14.74 36.11
C LEU A 4 0.62 -16.15 35.78
N ALA A 5 -0.68 -16.30 35.50
CA ALA A 5 -1.23 -17.58 35.04
C ALA A 5 -0.62 -17.93 33.66
N PRO A 6 0.19 -19.01 33.53
CA PRO A 6 0.91 -19.31 32.28
C PRO A 6 -0.02 -19.77 31.15
N ALA A 7 -1.17 -20.31 31.51
CA ALA A 7 -2.20 -20.73 30.59
C ALA A 7 -3.28 -19.66 30.50
N PRO A 8 -3.74 -19.23 29.30
CA PRO A 8 -3.35 -19.72 27.98
C PRO A 8 -2.59 -18.66 27.15
N TRP A 9 -1.36 -18.28 27.56
CA TRP A 9 -0.58 -17.25 26.85
C TRP A 9 -0.38 -17.53 25.36
N PHE A 10 -0.11 -18.79 24.99
CA PHE A 10 0.04 -19.19 23.59
C PHE A 10 -1.22 -18.91 22.77
N PHE A 11 -2.41 -19.18 23.32
CA PHE A 11 -3.68 -18.92 22.65
C PHE A 11 -3.94 -17.42 22.49
N ILE A 12 -3.64 -16.63 23.53
CA ILE A 12 -3.77 -15.17 23.50
C ILE A 12 -2.84 -14.58 22.43
N LEU A 13 -1.58 -15.03 22.39
CA LEU A 13 -0.62 -14.60 21.38
C LEU A 13 -1.09 -15.00 19.98
N PHE A 14 -1.45 -16.27 19.78
CA PHE A 14 -1.89 -16.77 18.48
C PHE A 14 -3.13 -16.03 17.96
N SER A 15 -4.16 -15.86 18.79
CA SER A 15 -5.37 -15.13 18.41
C SER A 15 -5.09 -13.66 18.11
N SER A 16 -4.24 -13.00 18.90
CA SER A 16 -3.81 -11.62 18.64
C SER A 16 -3.11 -11.48 17.30
N TRP A 17 -2.16 -12.37 16.99
CA TRP A 17 -1.45 -12.36 15.70
C TRP A 17 -2.38 -12.63 14.51
N VAL A 18 -3.31 -13.57 14.62
CA VAL A 18 -4.29 -13.85 13.57
C VAL A 18 -5.15 -12.62 13.28
N ILE A 19 -5.65 -11.96 14.32
CA ILE A 19 -6.44 -10.73 14.18
C ILE A 19 -5.60 -9.64 13.50
N LEU A 20 -4.38 -9.38 13.97
CA LEU A 20 -3.51 -8.36 13.40
C LEU A 20 -3.21 -8.61 11.93
N LEU A 21 -2.91 -9.85 11.53
CA LEU A 21 -2.64 -10.20 10.13
C LEU A 21 -3.89 -10.05 9.26
N PHE A 22 -5.06 -10.44 9.75
CA PHE A 22 -6.31 -10.27 9.03
C PHE A 22 -6.63 -8.80 8.77
N PHE A 23 -6.50 -7.94 9.78
CA PHE A 23 -6.70 -6.49 9.63
C PHE A 23 -5.63 -5.85 8.74
N ALA A 24 -4.35 -6.26 8.88
CA ALA A 24 -3.26 -5.73 8.08
C ALA A 24 -3.49 -6.01 6.58
N THR A 25 -3.76 -7.27 6.21
CA THR A 25 -4.00 -7.67 4.82
C THR A 25 -5.19 -6.95 4.19
N PHE A 26 -6.31 -6.81 4.92
CA PHE A 26 -7.47 -6.07 4.43
C PHE A 26 -7.15 -4.59 4.17
N LYS A 27 -6.36 -3.98 5.04
CA LYS A 27 -5.97 -2.57 4.92
C LYS A 27 -4.97 -2.33 3.80
N THR A 28 -3.98 -3.21 3.64
CA THR A 28 -2.92 -3.04 2.64
C THR A 28 -3.34 -3.46 1.23
N SER A 29 -4.32 -4.35 1.09
CA SER A 29 -4.83 -4.80 -0.22
C SER A 29 -5.41 -3.65 -1.06
N LYS A 30 -5.97 -2.61 -0.42
CA LYS A 30 -6.51 -1.42 -1.12
C LYS A 30 -5.45 -0.36 -1.42
N PHE A 31 -4.17 -0.70 -1.38
CA PHE A 31 -3.12 0.27 -1.67
C PHE A 31 -3.07 0.59 -3.16
N ILE A 32 -3.38 1.83 -3.51
CA ILE A 32 -3.24 2.36 -4.86
C ILE A 32 -1.83 2.91 -5.00
N PHE A 33 -1.01 2.31 -5.86
CA PHE A 33 0.29 2.84 -6.23
C PHE A 33 0.08 4.08 -7.11
N LEU A 34 0.28 5.27 -6.54
CA LEU A 34 0.12 6.55 -7.24
C LEU A 34 1.20 6.83 -8.29
N ASN A 35 2.30 6.10 -8.23
CA ASN A 35 3.40 6.21 -9.16
C ASN A 35 3.54 4.87 -9.87
N ASP A 36 2.64 4.62 -10.82
CA ASP A 36 2.93 3.63 -11.85
C ASP A 36 3.85 4.35 -12.83
N PRO A 37 5.15 4.01 -12.94
CA PRO A 37 5.96 4.43 -14.07
C PRO A 37 5.50 3.62 -15.30
N ALA A 38 4.19 3.57 -15.55
CA ALA A 38 3.67 3.30 -16.87
C ALA A 38 4.35 4.35 -17.73
N ASN A 39 5.29 3.87 -18.56
CA ASN A 39 5.99 4.64 -19.58
C ASN A 39 4.96 5.59 -20.18
N LEU A 40 4.97 6.84 -19.72
CA LEU A 40 4.32 7.91 -20.43
C LEU A 40 5.12 7.93 -21.71
N THR A 41 4.62 7.21 -22.72
CA THR A 41 5.02 7.40 -24.11
C THR A 41 4.52 8.80 -24.42
N PHE A 42 5.24 9.79 -23.88
CA PHE A 42 5.18 11.16 -24.30
C PHE A 42 5.73 11.06 -25.71
N LYS A 43 4.84 10.77 -26.65
CA LYS A 43 5.10 10.90 -28.06
C LYS A 43 5.36 12.39 -28.17
N ASN A 44 6.64 12.74 -28.12
CA ASN A 44 7.11 14.11 -28.15
C ASN A 44 6.74 14.64 -29.54
N THR A 45 5.48 15.05 -29.69
CA THR A 45 5.03 15.86 -30.80
C THR A 45 5.62 17.22 -30.55
N ASN A 46 6.93 17.34 -30.84
CA ASN A 46 7.60 18.60 -31.04
C ASN A 46 6.92 19.29 -32.23
N THR A 47 5.75 19.87 -31.99
CA THR A 47 5.19 20.87 -32.89
C THR A 47 6.00 22.12 -32.63
N PRO A 48 6.85 22.58 -33.58
CA PRO A 48 7.53 23.85 -33.40
C PRO A 48 6.46 24.92 -33.25
N TRP A 49 6.55 25.70 -32.18
CA TRP A 49 5.65 26.82 -31.93
C TRP A 49 5.83 27.83 -33.07
N SER A 50 4.85 27.91 -33.97
CA SER A 50 4.84 28.88 -35.05
C SER A 50 4.59 30.26 -34.43
N TRP A 51 5.65 31.04 -34.27
CA TRP A 51 5.54 32.42 -33.79
C TRP A 51 4.61 33.21 -34.72
N PRO A 52 3.62 33.95 -34.21
CA PRO A 52 2.54 34.52 -35.02
C PRO A 52 2.92 35.82 -35.75
N TRP A 53 4.21 36.08 -35.96
CA TRP A 53 4.72 37.33 -36.52
C TRP A 53 5.57 37.15 -37.78
N LEU A 54 5.32 36.09 -38.56
CA LEU A 54 5.77 35.97 -39.95
C LEU A 54 4.70 36.48 -40.91
#